data_AF-A0ABC8T1J8-F1
#
_entry.id   AF-A0ABC8T1J8-F1
#
_cell.length_a   1.000
_cell.length_b   1.000
_cell.length_c   1.000
_cell.angle_alpha   90.00
_cell.angle_beta   90.00
_cell.angle_gamma   90.00
#
_symmetry.space_group_name_H-M   'P 1'
#
loop_
_entity.id
_entity.type
_entity.pdbx_description
1 polymer ?
#
loop_
_entity_poly.entity_id
_entity_poly.type
_entity_poly.pdbx_seq_one_letter_code
_entity_poly.pdbx_strand_id
1 'polypeptide(L)'
;MSVYRFETPSKSIVVIEDIDCSAQKLVKDETETKSKGSACGGERLTVFTTNYVDKLDQALIRRGRMDKHIELSYFSFEAFKVLAKNYLNLETDHLFVKIYEYLEEINVSPADVAKILMPKLVPGEAETCMESLIGALEKPKRKQG
;
A
#
# COMPACT_ATOMS: atom_id res chain seq x y z
N MET A 1 30.42 -3.75 -10.90
CA MET A 1 29.40 -2.74 -10.54
C MET A 1 28.27 -2.79 -11.57
N SER A 2 27.09 -3.29 -11.22
CA SER A 2 25.92 -3.24 -12.09
C SER A 2 25.16 -1.93 -11.82
N VAL A 3 25.39 -0.93 -12.67
CA VAL A 3 24.54 0.26 -12.70
C VAL A 3 23.26 -0.13 -13.43
N TYR A 4 22.13 -0.18 -12.73
CA TYR A 4 20.84 -0.31 -13.39
C TYR A 4 20.50 1.03 -14.05
N ARG A 5 20.72 1.10 -15.37
CA ARG A 5 20.27 2.23 -16.20
C ARG A 5 18.93 1.86 -16.78
N PHE A 6 17.86 2.45 -16.25
CA PHE A 6 16.54 2.36 -16.85
C PHE A 6 16.46 3.36 -17.99
N GLU A 7 16.39 2.87 -19.22
CA GLU A 7 16.05 3.68 -20.39
C GLU A 7 14.53 3.73 -20.51
N THR A 8 13.95 4.85 -20.10
CA THR A 8 12.51 5.11 -20.21
C THR A 8 12.26 6.40 -20.98
N PRO A 9 11.14 6.50 -21.74
CA PRO A 9 10.75 7.73 -22.40
C PRO A 9 10.58 8.91 -21.43
N SER A 10 10.66 10.14 -21.95
CA SER A 10 10.25 11.33 -21.18
C SER A 10 8.78 11.22 -20.73
N LYS A 11 8.44 11.81 -19.58
CA LYS A 11 7.09 11.77 -19.00
C LYS A 11 6.64 10.35 -18.64
N SER A 12 7.57 9.57 -18.10
CA SER A 12 7.31 8.22 -17.58
C SER A 12 7.28 8.21 -16.05
N ILE A 13 6.46 7.29 -15.52
CA ILE A 13 6.51 6.88 -14.13
C ILE A 13 7.31 5.56 -14.08
N VAL A 14 8.36 5.54 -13.28
CA VAL A 14 9.18 4.35 -13.05
C VAL A 14 8.84 3.82 -11.66
N VAL A 15 8.36 2.58 -11.59
CA VAL A 15 8.05 1.91 -10.32
C VAL A 15 9.10 0.84 -10.05
N ILE A 16 9.71 0.89 -8.87
CA ILE A 16 10.69 -0.10 -8.41
C ILE A 16 10.15 -0.70 -7.12
N GLU A 17 9.74 -1.96 -7.20
CA GLU A 17 9.07 -2.65 -6.10
C GLU A 17 10.05 -3.41 -5.20
N ASP A 18 9.65 -3.62 -3.94
CA ASP A 18 10.32 -4.48 -2.95
C ASP A 18 11.84 -4.24 -2.80
N ILE A 19 12.22 -2.97 -2.66
CA ILE A 19 13.64 -2.59 -2.58
C ILE A 19 14.35 -3.11 -1.31
N ASP A 20 13.60 -3.50 -0.28
CA ASP A 20 14.12 -4.15 0.92
C ASP A 20 14.62 -5.59 0.67
N CYS A 21 14.08 -6.28 -0.33
CA CYS A 21 14.61 -7.58 -0.77
C CYS A 21 15.97 -7.43 -1.48
N SER A 22 16.21 -6.24 -2.05
CA SER A 22 17.42 -5.93 -2.83
C SER A 22 18.51 -5.25 -2.00
N ALA A 23 18.19 -4.72 -0.81
CA ALA A 23 19.12 -3.97 0.05
C ALA A 23 20.36 -4.79 0.46
N GLN A 24 20.25 -6.13 0.54
CA GLN A 24 21.41 -7.00 0.81
C GLN A 24 22.43 -7.07 -0.34
N LYS A 25 22.08 -6.65 -1.57
CA LYS A 25 22.99 -6.61 -2.73
C LYS A 25 23.52 -5.21 -3.07
N LEU A 26 23.03 -4.16 -2.42
CA LEU A 26 23.47 -2.78 -2.67
C LEU A 26 24.65 -2.34 -1.77
N VAL A 27 24.99 -3.11 -0.73
CA VAL A 27 25.95 -2.71 0.33
C VAL A 27 27.21 -3.61 0.36
N LYS A 28 27.64 -4.17 -0.77
CA LYS A 28 28.98 -4.77 -0.90
C LYS A 28 29.70 -4.26 -2.14
N ASP A 29 30.03 -2.98 -2.13
CA ASP A 29 31.35 -2.50 -2.56
C ASP A 29 31.51 -1.05 -2.12
N GLU A 30 32.39 -0.80 -1.15
CA GLU A 30 32.83 0.55 -0.78
C GLU A 30 33.74 1.10 -1.90
N THR A 31 33.13 1.50 -3.00
CA THR A 31 33.66 2.56 -3.84
C THR A 31 32.51 3.53 -4.07
N GLU A 32 32.72 4.79 -3.67
CA GLU A 32 31.80 5.91 -3.81
C GLU A 32 31.31 6.05 -5.26
N THR A 33 30.32 5.27 -5.60
CA THR A 33 29.67 5.33 -6.87
C THR A 33 28.41 6.09 -6.61
N LYS A 34 28.55 7.41 -6.84
CA LYS A 34 27.44 8.33 -7.04
C LYS A 34 26.27 7.55 -7.61
N SER A 35 25.20 7.42 -6.82
CA SER A 35 23.86 7.53 -7.38
C SER A 35 23.78 8.93 -8.01
N LYS A 36 24.48 9.12 -9.13
CA LYS A 36 24.01 9.94 -10.21
C LYS A 36 22.82 9.14 -10.68
N GLY A 37 21.66 9.42 -10.07
CA GLY A 37 20.41 9.24 -10.79
C GLY A 37 20.67 9.77 -12.19
N SER A 38 20.52 8.86 -13.17
CA SER A 38 20.61 9.11 -14.60
C SER A 38 20.41 10.60 -14.87
N ALA A 39 21.48 11.29 -15.30
CA ALA A 39 21.47 12.72 -15.58
C ALA A 39 20.10 13.08 -16.18
N CYS A 40 19.33 13.82 -15.38
CA CYS A 40 17.90 14.01 -15.57
C CYS A 40 17.70 14.95 -16.75
N GLY A 41 17.71 14.41 -17.96
CA GLY A 41 17.37 15.13 -19.17
C GLY A 41 15.87 15.15 -19.47
N GLY A 42 15.03 14.57 -18.60
CA GLY A 42 13.60 14.45 -18.85
C GLY A 42 12.75 14.39 -17.58
N GLU A 43 11.56 14.95 -17.65
CA GLU A 43 10.51 14.92 -16.63
C GLU A 43 10.14 13.46 -16.32
N ARG A 44 10.52 12.93 -15.15
CA ARG A 44 10.25 11.55 -14.74
C ARG A 44 9.93 11.49 -13.25
N LEU A 45 8.94 10.68 -12.89
CA LEU A 45 8.59 10.37 -11.50
C LEU A 45 9.04 8.95 -11.19
N THR A 46 9.82 8.76 -10.12
CA THR A 46 10.21 7.43 -9.65
C THR A 46 9.51 7.13 -8.33
N VAL A 47 8.81 6.00 -8.27
CA VAL A 47 8.14 5.50 -7.07
C VAL A 47 8.85 4.22 -6.62
N PHE A 48 9.23 4.18 -5.35
CA PHE A 48 9.79 3.00 -4.71
C PHE A 48 8.80 2.45 -3.71
N THR A 49 8.64 1.12 -3.65
CA THR A 49 7.83 0.47 -2.62
C THR A 49 8.70 -0.42 -1.75
N THR A 50 8.35 -0.51 -0.47
CA THR A 50 9.01 -1.38 0.50
C THR A 50 8.02 -1.77 1.59
N ASN A 51 8.15 -2.99 2.10
CA ASN A 51 7.43 -3.43 3.29
C ASN A 51 8.23 -3.22 4.58
N TYR A 52 9.53 -2.91 4.49
CA TYR A 52 10.46 -2.84 5.62
C TYR A 52 11.43 -1.66 5.46
N VAL A 53 10.96 -0.45 5.79
CA VAL A 53 11.76 0.78 5.69
C VAL A 53 13.03 0.74 6.55
N ASP A 54 13.00 0.01 7.65
CA ASP A 54 14.12 -0.22 8.58
C ASP A 54 15.26 -1.04 7.98
N LYS A 55 15.00 -1.82 6.92
CA LYS A 55 16.01 -2.59 6.18
C LYS A 55 16.73 -1.76 5.10
N LEU A 56 16.30 -0.53 4.87
CA LEU A 56 16.89 0.33 3.84
C LEU A 56 18.09 1.11 4.39
N ASP A 57 19.11 1.27 3.55
CA ASP A 57 20.23 2.17 3.83
C ASP A 57 19.71 3.62 3.97
N GLN A 58 20.07 4.30 5.06
CA GLN A 58 19.70 5.70 5.31
C GLN A 58 20.12 6.64 4.17
N ALA A 59 21.20 6.29 3.46
CA ALA A 59 21.66 7.03 2.30
C ALA A 59 20.65 6.99 1.13
N LEU A 60 19.75 6.01 1.05
CA LEU A 60 18.71 5.91 0.01
C LEU A 60 17.50 6.82 0.32
N ILE A 61 17.10 6.92 1.58
CA ILE A 61 15.92 7.69 2.05
C ILE A 61 16.20 9.18 2.29
N ARG A 62 17.44 9.64 2.04
CA ARG A 62 17.79 11.05 2.19
C ARG A 62 17.16 11.92 1.09
N ARG A 63 16.85 13.17 1.42
CA ARG A 63 16.41 14.18 0.45
C ARG A 63 17.40 14.31 -0.71
N GLY A 64 16.88 14.53 -1.91
CA GLY A 64 17.61 14.49 -3.17
C GLY A 64 17.73 13.09 -3.80
N ARG A 65 17.24 12.05 -3.11
CA ARG A 65 17.03 10.70 -3.68
C ARG A 65 15.59 10.25 -3.52
N MET A 66 15.06 10.33 -2.30
CA MET A 66 13.65 10.13 -1.99
C MET A 66 13.14 11.35 -1.23
N ASP A 67 12.35 12.19 -1.90
CA ASP A 67 11.90 13.47 -1.34
C ASP A 67 10.54 13.37 -0.63
N LYS A 68 9.75 12.34 -0.97
CA LYS A 68 8.43 12.08 -0.38
C LYS A 68 8.39 10.65 0.14
N HIS A 69 7.99 10.53 1.41
CA HIS A 69 7.73 9.26 2.07
C HIS A 69 6.24 9.20 2.40
N ILE A 70 5.56 8.18 1.89
CA ILE A 70 4.14 7.95 2.10
C ILE A 70 4.01 6.58 2.75
N GLU A 71 3.44 6.55 3.94
CA GLU A 71 3.10 5.30 4.61
C GLU A 71 1.74 4.82 4.10
N LEU A 72 1.69 3.57 3.62
CA LEU A 72 0.45 2.89 3.25
C LEU A 72 -0.01 2.05 4.43
N SER A 73 -0.79 2.67 5.33
CA SER A 73 -1.23 2.05 6.57
C SER A 73 -2.30 0.96 6.35
N TYR A 74 -2.62 0.24 7.43
CA TYR A 74 -3.76 -0.66 7.47
C TYR A 74 -5.10 0.08 7.27
N PHE A 75 -6.13 -0.69 6.96
CA PHE A 75 -7.44 -0.20 6.56
C PHE A 75 -8.17 0.45 7.74
N SER A 76 -8.48 1.73 7.62
CA SER A 76 -9.19 2.49 8.64
C SER A 76 -10.71 2.51 8.41
N PHE A 77 -11.45 2.91 9.45
CA PHE A 77 -12.89 3.12 9.32
C PHE A 77 -13.24 4.26 8.34
N GLU A 78 -12.40 5.29 8.24
CA GLU A 78 -12.51 6.34 7.23
C GLU A 78 -12.41 5.76 5.82
N ALA A 79 -11.44 4.88 5.57
CA ALA A 79 -11.30 4.19 4.30
C ALA A 79 -12.50 3.28 4.01
N PHE A 80 -13.02 2.59 5.04
CA PHE A 80 -14.25 1.81 4.94
C PHE A 80 -15.44 2.66 4.46
N LYS A 81 -15.70 3.82 5.07
CA LYS A 81 -16.81 4.73 4.66
C LYS A 81 -16.68 5.12 3.19
N VAL A 82 -15.46 5.37 2.71
CA VAL A 82 -15.20 5.68 1.30
C VAL A 82 -15.56 4.49 0.40
N LEU A 83 -15.14 3.27 0.74
CA LEU A 83 -15.48 2.07 -0.05
C LEU A 83 -16.96 1.73 0.01
N ALA A 84 -17.62 1.85 1.17
CA ALA A 84 -19.04 1.61 1.33
C ALA A 84 -19.87 2.56 0.46
N LYS A 85 -19.50 3.84 0.43
CA LYS A 85 -20.11 4.83 -0.45
C LYS A 85 -19.85 4.52 -1.93
N ASN A 86 -18.61 4.22 -2.29
CA ASN A 86 -18.23 4.03 -3.70
C ASN A 86 -18.76 2.72 -4.31
N TYR A 87 -18.83 1.64 -3.55
CA TYR A 87 -19.17 0.31 -4.06
C TYR A 87 -20.60 -0.11 -3.75
N LEU A 88 -21.15 0.34 -2.61
CA LEU A 88 -22.48 -0.07 -2.15
C LEU A 88 -23.49 1.09 -2.13
N ASN A 89 -23.05 2.32 -2.41
CA ASN A 89 -23.85 3.55 -2.29
C ASN A 89 -24.44 3.72 -0.87
N LEU A 90 -23.72 3.28 0.15
CA LEU A 90 -24.10 3.41 1.56
C LEU A 90 -23.31 4.53 2.22
N GLU A 91 -24.01 5.50 2.81
CA GLU A 91 -23.40 6.53 3.65
C GLU A 91 -23.44 6.16 5.15
N THR A 92 -24.47 5.42 5.55
CA THR A 92 -24.67 4.93 6.93
C THR A 92 -25.39 3.59 6.91
N ASP A 93 -25.05 2.71 7.84
CA ASP A 93 -25.78 1.47 8.10
C ASP A 93 -25.59 1.07 9.57
N HIS A 94 -26.55 0.35 10.15
CA HIS A 94 -26.49 -0.14 11.53
C HIS A 94 -25.26 -1.04 11.80
N LEU A 95 -24.75 -1.73 10.78
CA LEU A 95 -23.55 -2.58 10.84
C LEU A 95 -22.23 -1.77 10.90
N PHE A 96 -22.26 -0.46 10.63
CA PHE A 96 -21.05 0.38 10.68
C PHE A 96 -20.44 0.42 12.07
N VAL A 97 -21.27 0.44 13.12
CA VAL A 97 -20.80 0.42 14.52
C VAL A 97 -20.00 -0.85 14.78
N LYS A 98 -20.51 -2.00 14.35
CA LYS A 98 -19.84 -3.29 14.51
C LYS A 98 -18.54 -3.36 13.72
N ILE A 99 -18.52 -2.84 12.49
CA ILE A 99 -17.31 -2.78 11.65
C ILE A 99 -16.26 -1.86 12.26
N TYR A 100 -16.68 -0.71 12.81
CA TYR A 100 -15.80 0.20 13.52
C TYR A 100 -15.10 -0.51 14.69
N GLU A 101 -15.86 -1.18 15.56
CA GLU A 101 -15.31 -1.95 16.69
C GLU A 101 -14.30 -3.01 16.23
N TYR A 102 -14.55 -3.71 15.12
CA TYR A 102 -13.57 -4.67 14.59
C TYR A 102 -12.31 -3.99 14.08
N LEU A 103 -12.43 -2.92 13.30
CA LEU A 103 -11.27 -2.23 12.70
C LEU A 103 -10.39 -1.54 13.74
N GLU A 104 -10.93 -1.21 14.92
CA GLU A 104 -10.14 -0.71 16.05
C GLU A 104 -9.28 -1.80 16.72
N GLU A 105 -9.64 -3.07 16.56
CA GLU A 105 -8.95 -4.19 17.22
C GLU A 105 -8.05 -5.00 16.29
N ILE A 106 -8.29 -4.99 14.97
CA ILE A 106 -7.55 -5.82 14.02
C ILE A 106 -6.93 -5.00 12.90
N ASN A 107 -5.69 -5.35 12.55
CA ASN A 107 -5.04 -4.85 11.35
C ASN A 107 -5.48 -5.66 10.14
N VAL A 108 -6.14 -5.02 9.18
CA VAL A 108 -6.55 -5.62 7.90
C VAL A 108 -6.04 -4.78 6.73
N SER A 109 -5.64 -5.43 5.64
CA SER A 109 -5.16 -4.70 4.46
C SER A 109 -6.34 -4.09 3.68
N PRO A 110 -6.16 -2.92 3.06
CA PRO A 110 -7.19 -2.35 2.18
C PRO A 110 -7.64 -3.30 1.06
N ALA A 111 -6.72 -4.11 0.53
CA ALA A 111 -7.02 -5.06 -0.55
C ALA A 111 -7.95 -6.20 -0.09
N ASP A 112 -7.75 -6.71 1.14
CA ASP A 112 -8.60 -7.77 1.69
C ASP A 112 -10.05 -7.29 1.87
N VAL A 113 -10.24 -6.06 2.35
CA VAL A 113 -11.57 -5.48 2.54
C VAL A 113 -12.21 -5.13 1.20
N ALA A 114 -11.46 -4.51 0.28
CA ALA A 114 -11.97 -4.18 -1.06
C ALA A 114 -12.47 -5.42 -1.81
N LYS A 115 -11.77 -6.55 -1.70
CA LYS A 115 -12.18 -7.83 -2.31
C LYS A 115 -13.56 -8.32 -1.83
N ILE A 116 -13.94 -8.00 -0.59
CA ILE A 116 -15.24 -8.39 -0.01
C ILE A 116 -16.32 -7.39 -0.37
N LEU A 117 -16.01 -6.09 -0.32
CA LEU A 117 -16.95 -5.01 -0.58
C LEU A 117 -17.25 -4.79 -2.07
N MET A 118 -16.37 -5.22 -2.98
CA MET A 118 -16.64 -5.16 -4.42
C MET A 118 -17.74 -6.17 -4.80
N PRO A 119 -18.92 -5.71 -5.25
CA PRO A 119 -20.02 -6.60 -5.60
C PRO A 119 -19.63 -7.47 -6.79
N LYS A 120 -19.89 -8.78 -6.69
CA LYS A 120 -19.77 -9.68 -7.84
C LYS A 120 -21.01 -9.54 -8.71
N LEU A 121 -21.06 -8.48 -9.52
CA LEU A 121 -22.00 -8.28 -10.64
C LEU A 121 -23.52 -8.18 -10.34
N VAL A 122 -24.02 -8.38 -9.11
CA VAL A 122 -25.48 -8.36 -8.84
C VAL A 122 -25.88 -7.15 -7.96
N PRO A 123 -26.74 -6.24 -8.46
CA PRO A 123 -27.33 -5.16 -7.65
C PRO A 123 -28.28 -5.72 -6.59
N GLY A 124 -28.12 -5.31 -5.33
CA GLY A 124 -29.00 -5.71 -4.21
C GLY A 124 -28.31 -6.44 -3.06
N GLU A 125 -27.00 -6.72 -3.14
CA GLU A 125 -26.26 -7.51 -2.15
C GLU A 125 -25.53 -6.67 -1.08
N ALA A 126 -25.87 -5.38 -0.90
CA ALA A 126 -25.12 -4.51 0.02
C ALA A 126 -25.10 -5.03 1.46
N GLU A 127 -26.23 -5.55 1.96
CA GLU A 127 -26.33 -6.21 3.26
C GLU A 127 -25.46 -7.46 3.31
N THR A 128 -25.51 -8.31 2.27
CA THR A 128 -24.68 -9.53 2.16
C THR A 128 -23.17 -9.22 2.14
N CYS A 129 -22.74 -8.15 1.46
CA CYS A 129 -21.35 -7.70 1.46
C CYS A 129 -20.91 -7.26 2.86
N MET A 130 -21.78 -6.52 3.56
CA MET A 130 -21.51 -6.02 4.91
C MET A 130 -21.45 -7.15 5.95
N GLU A 131 -22.38 -8.10 5.89
CA GLU A 131 -22.36 -9.31 6.71
C GLU A 131 -21.13 -10.18 6.42
N SER A 132 -20.77 -10.33 5.14
CA SER A 132 -19.58 -11.06 4.72
C SER A 132 -18.30 -10.40 5.26
N LEU A 133 -18.25 -9.06 5.26
CA LEU A 133 -17.14 -8.33 5.85
C LEU A 133 -17.05 -8.58 7.36
N ILE A 134 -18.16 -8.45 8.09
CA ILE A 134 -18.21 -8.79 9.52
C ILE A 134 -17.72 -10.22 9.78
N GLY A 135 -18.20 -11.19 9.00
CA GLY A 135 -17.76 -12.58 9.12
C GLY A 135 -16.26 -12.78 8.82
N ALA A 136 -15.68 -11.96 7.94
CA ALA A 136 -14.24 -11.97 7.68
C ALA A 136 -13.43 -11.34 8.81
N LEU A 137 -13.92 -10.25 9.42
CA LEU A 137 -13.29 -9.55 10.54
C LEU A 137 -13.42 -10.32 11.88
N GLU A 138 -14.47 -11.13 12.05
CA GLU A 138 -14.63 -12.00 13.24
C GLU A 138 -13.61 -13.14 13.33
N LYS A 139 -13.22 -13.72 12.19
CA LYS A 139 -12.29 -14.87 12.12
C LYS A 139 -10.93 -14.60 12.79
N PRO A 140 -10.25 -13.46 12.56
CA PRO A 140 -9.01 -13.14 13.24
C PRO A 140 -9.20 -12.82 14.72
N LYS A 141 -10.32 -12.18 15.13
CA LYS A 141 -10.60 -11.87 16.54
C LYS A 141 -10.70 -13.13 17.43
N ARG A 142 -11.29 -14.22 16.92
CA ARG A 142 -11.39 -15.50 17.64
C ARG A 142 -10.06 -16.25 17.82
N LYS A 143 -8.99 -15.87 17.11
CA LYS A 143 -7.67 -16.51 17.20
C LYS A 143 -6.70 -15.78 18.13
N GLN A 144 -7.05 -14.56 18.56
CA GLN A 144 -6.23 -13.74 19.46
C GLN A 144 -6.81 -13.66 20.89
N GLY A 145 -7.96 -14.31 21.14
CA GLY A 145 -8.60 -14.43 22.46
C GLY A 145 -8.45 -15.81 23.07
#